data_AF-A0A820CBG9-F1
#
_entry.id   AF-A0A820CBG9-F1
#
_cell.length_a   1.000
_cell.length_b   1.000
_cell.length_c   1.000
_cell.angle_alpha   90.00
_cell.angle_beta   90.00
_cell.angle_gamma   90.00
#
_symmetry.space_group_name_H-M   'P 1'
#
loop_
_entity.id
_entity.type
_entity.pdbx_description
1 polymer ?
#
loop_
_entity_poly.entity_id
_entity_poly.type
_entity_poly.pdbx_seq_one_letter_code
_entity_poly.pdbx_strand_id
1 'polypeptide(L)'
;MMEQVTFVLIGAEAVVESGGIINKIGTFNLALAAHEMNKPFYVAAESFKFVRIYPLNNRDLPNHFKYKSSTIARLGEENLANEHPLVDYTPPVYITLLFTDIGLLTPSAVSDELMKLYI
;
A
#
# COMPACT_ATOMS: atom_id res chain seq x y z
N MET A 1 12.41 9.02 17.25
CA MET A 1 13.11 8.71 15.97
C MET A 1 12.59 9.58 14.83
N MET A 2 11.28 9.64 14.56
CA MET A 2 10.74 10.46 13.45
C MET A 2 11.01 11.97 13.56
N GLU A 3 11.25 12.50 14.77
CA GLU A 3 11.65 13.91 14.97
C GLU A 3 12.90 14.30 14.17
N GLN A 4 13.90 13.40 14.14
CA GLN A 4 15.18 13.59 13.46
C GLN A 4 15.12 13.28 11.96
N VAL A 5 14.02 12.69 11.48
CA VAL A 5 13.85 12.29 10.08
C VAL A 5 13.32 13.49 9.27
N THR A 6 13.88 13.70 8.08
CA THR A 6 13.44 14.76 7.16
C THR A 6 12.29 14.30 6.26
N PHE A 7 12.36 13.07 5.76
CA PHE A 7 11.34 12.46 4.92
C PHE A 7 11.41 10.94 5.06
N VAL A 8 10.32 10.27 4.69
CA VAL A 8 10.23 8.81 4.63
C VAL A 8 10.18 8.39 3.18
N LEU A 9 10.95 7.37 2.81
CA LEU A 9 10.89 6.73 1.50
C LEU A 9 10.72 5.23 1.69
N ILE A 10 9.69 4.67 1.06
CA ILE A 10 9.43 3.23 1.07
C ILE A 10 9.12 2.70 -0.32
N GLY A 11 9.25 1.39 -0.51
CA GLY A 11 8.71 0.71 -1.68
C GLY A 11 7.24 0.35 -1.51
N ALA A 12 6.58 -0.03 -2.60
CA ALA A 12 5.29 -0.73 -2.53
C ALA A 12 5.34 -2.07 -3.28
N GLU A 13 4.56 -3.02 -2.79
CA GLU A 13 4.29 -4.28 -3.49
C GLU A 13 3.17 -4.07 -4.52
N ALA A 14 2.15 -3.28 -4.18
CA ALA A 14 1.11 -2.85 -5.11
C ALA A 14 0.62 -1.43 -4.81
N VAL A 15 0.14 -0.75 -5.85
CA VAL A 15 -0.55 0.54 -5.73
C VAL A 15 -2.01 0.33 -6.11
N VAL A 16 -2.94 0.70 -5.23
CA VAL A 16 -4.36 0.51 -5.47
C VAL A 16 -4.96 1.69 -6.20
N GLU A 17 -6.16 1.52 -6.75
CA GLU A 17 -6.84 2.54 -7.56
C GLU A 17 -7.16 3.82 -6.78
N SER A 18 -7.35 3.73 -5.45
CA SER A 18 -7.51 4.90 -4.59
C SER A 18 -6.23 5.73 -4.39
N GLY A 19 -5.10 5.28 -4.94
CA GLY A 19 -3.77 5.88 -4.73
C GLY A 19 -3.11 5.45 -3.43
N GLY A 20 -3.77 4.58 -2.64
CA GLY A 20 -3.15 3.92 -1.51
C GLY A 20 -2.16 2.84 -1.95
N ILE A 21 -1.45 2.26 -0.98
CA ILE A 21 -0.43 1.25 -1.27
C ILE A 21 -0.64 0.01 -0.43
N ILE A 22 -0.17 -1.12 -0.96
CA ILE A 22 -0.02 -2.37 -0.25
C ILE A 22 1.47 -2.63 -0.13
N ASN A 23 1.92 -2.86 1.09
CA ASN A 23 3.31 -3.19 1.36
C ASN A 23 3.41 -4.11 2.56
N LYS A 24 4.63 -4.55 2.88
CA LYS A 24 4.88 -5.37 4.06
C LYS A 24 4.38 -4.71 5.34
N ILE A 25 3.85 -5.55 6.24
CA ILE A 25 3.26 -5.14 7.51
C ILE A 25 4.18 -4.19 8.29
N GLY A 26 3.59 -3.11 8.82
CA GLY A 26 4.27 -2.05 9.56
C GLY A 26 4.39 -0.74 8.77
N THR A 27 4.11 -0.77 7.47
CA THR A 27 4.13 0.42 6.62
C THR A 27 3.08 1.44 7.06
N PHE A 28 1.87 0.98 7.40
CA PHE A 28 0.79 1.85 7.84
C PHE A 28 1.16 2.59 9.14
N ASN A 29 1.79 1.89 10.10
CA ASN A 29 2.23 2.50 11.35
C ASN A 29 3.32 3.56 11.13
N LEU A 30 4.24 3.30 10.20
CA LEU A 30 5.28 4.26 9.82
C LEU A 30 4.66 5.50 9.14
N ALA A 31 3.68 5.29 8.27
CA ALA A 31 2.96 6.36 7.58
C ALA A 31 2.17 7.22 8.57
N LEU A 32 1.48 6.60 9.54
CA LEU A 32 0.77 7.30 10.60
C LEU A 32 1.72 8.16 11.44
N ALA A 33 2.84 7.60 11.89
CA ALA A 33 3.83 8.33 12.68
C ALA A 33 4.48 9.49 11.90
N ALA A 34 4.75 9.29 10.60
CA ALA A 34 5.26 10.35 9.74
C ALA A 34 4.26 11.49 9.58
N HIS A 35 2.98 11.15 9.36
CA HIS A 35 1.91 12.11 9.16
C HIS A 35 1.65 12.97 10.40
N GLU A 36 1.58 12.36 11.59
CA GLU A 36 1.40 13.10 12.84
C GLU A 36 2.56 14.07 13.12
N MET A 37 3.77 13.74 12.69
CA MET A 37 4.94 14.63 12.82
C MET A 37 5.14 15.56 11.61
N ASN A 38 4.16 15.65 10.71
CA ASN A 38 4.17 16.44 9.48
C ASN A 38 5.43 16.19 8.61
N LYS A 39 5.87 14.92 8.55
CA LYS A 39 6.99 14.49 7.72
C LYS A 39 6.46 13.96 6.38
N PRO A 40 7.02 14.40 5.25
CA PRO A 40 6.59 13.91 3.94
C PRO A 40 6.89 12.41 3.79
N PHE A 41 5.93 11.70 3.23
CA PHE A 41 5.96 10.26 3.04
C PHE A 41 5.91 9.93 1.55
N TYR A 42 7.00 9.37 1.05
CA TYR A 42 7.22 9.07 -0.35
C TYR A 42 7.20 7.57 -0.60
N VAL A 43 6.62 7.19 -1.73
CA VAL A 43 6.54 5.80 -2.16
C VAL A 43 7.23 5.66 -3.50
N ALA A 44 8.13 4.70 -3.65
CA ALA A 44 8.68 4.28 -4.93
C ALA A 44 8.00 2.98 -5.38
N ALA A 45 7.34 3.02 -6.54
CA ALA A 45 6.63 1.87 -7.09
C ALA A 45 6.62 1.93 -8.62
N GLU A 46 6.83 0.80 -9.24
CA GLU A 46 6.73 0.65 -10.70
C GLU A 46 5.26 0.60 -11.15
N SER A 47 4.97 1.12 -12.35
CA SER A 47 3.63 1.23 -12.93
C SER A 47 2.93 -0.12 -13.08
N PHE A 48 3.68 -1.20 -13.34
CA PHE A 48 3.10 -2.55 -13.45
C PHE A 48 2.53 -3.10 -12.13
N LYS A 49 2.86 -2.48 -10.99
CA LYS A 49 2.31 -2.83 -9.67
C LYS A 49 0.95 -2.20 -9.40
N PHE A 50 0.38 -1.48 -10.37
CA PHE A 50 -0.91 -0.82 -10.24
C PHE A 50 -2.03 -1.86 -10.39
N VAL A 51 -2.84 -1.99 -9.35
CA VAL A 51 -3.88 -3.00 -9.23
C VAL A 51 -5.27 -2.37 -9.17
N ARG A 52 -6.22 -2.94 -9.94
CA ARG A 52 -7.64 -2.55 -9.96
C ARG A 52 -8.40 -3.13 -8.76
N ILE A 53 -8.01 -2.68 -7.57
CA ILE A 53 -8.75 -2.97 -6.34
C ILE A 53 -8.96 -1.67 -5.57
N TYR A 54 -10.05 -1.62 -4.81
CA TYR A 54 -10.41 -0.44 -4.01
C TYR A 54 -10.69 -0.86 -2.57
N PRO A 55 -9.66 -1.23 -1.78
CA PRO A 55 -9.86 -1.52 -0.37
C PRO A 55 -10.21 -0.23 0.38
N LEU A 56 -11.28 -0.25 1.17
CA LEU A 56 -11.60 0.85 2.07
C LEU A 56 -10.80 0.73 3.36
N ASN A 57 -10.64 -0.52 3.83
CA ASN A 57 -9.91 -0.86 5.04
C ASN A 57 -8.97 -2.05 4.83
N ASN A 58 -8.05 -2.25 5.78
CA ASN A 58 -7.19 -3.45 5.85
C ASN A 58 -7.98 -4.76 5.79
N ARG A 59 -9.23 -4.79 6.25
CA ARG A 59 -10.08 -5.98 6.23
C ARG A 59 -10.52 -6.37 4.81
N ASP A 60 -10.72 -5.39 3.95
CA ASP A 60 -11.26 -5.58 2.59
C ASP A 60 -10.19 -6.09 1.61
N LEU A 61 -8.91 -6.00 2.00
CA LEU A 61 -7.83 -6.53 1.20
C LEU A 61 -7.97 -8.08 1.06
N PRO A 62 -7.95 -8.63 -0.16
CA PRO A 62 -8.11 -10.06 -0.38
C PRO A 62 -7.10 -10.93 0.37
N ASN A 63 -7.54 -12.10 0.84
CA ASN A 63 -6.70 -13.01 1.63
C ASN A 63 -5.47 -13.52 0.87
N HIS A 64 -5.52 -13.59 -0.47
CA HIS A 64 -4.40 -13.99 -1.30
C HIS A 64 -3.22 -13.00 -1.28
N PHE A 65 -3.47 -11.72 -0.95
CA PHE A 65 -2.39 -10.75 -0.71
C PHE A 65 -1.84 -10.86 0.72
N LYS A 66 -2.73 -11.11 1.70
CA LYS A 66 -2.38 -11.15 3.13
C LYS A 66 -1.58 -12.37 3.55
N TYR A 67 -1.87 -13.52 2.96
CA TYR A 67 -1.35 -14.81 3.39
C TYR A 67 -0.74 -15.57 2.22
N LYS A 68 0.28 -16.39 2.50
CA LYS A 68 0.87 -17.28 1.50
C LYS A 68 -0.17 -18.32 1.06
N SER A 69 -0.15 -18.69 -0.22
CA SER A 69 -1.04 -19.72 -0.77
C SER A 69 -0.93 -21.06 -0.02
N SER A 70 0.25 -21.41 0.47
CA SER A 70 0.47 -22.61 1.30
C SER A 70 -0.25 -22.53 2.65
N THR A 71 -0.30 -21.36 3.26
CA THR A 71 -1.02 -21.12 4.53
C THR A 71 -2.54 -21.24 4.30
N ILE A 72 -3.05 -20.62 3.23
CA ILE A 72 -4.47 -20.69 2.86
C ILE A 72 -4.89 -22.14 2.59
N ALA A 73 -4.10 -22.88 1.82
CA ALA A 73 -4.38 -24.29 1.51
C ALA A 73 -4.34 -25.21 2.74
N ARG A 74 -3.52 -24.88 3.75
CA ARG A 74 -3.38 -25.70 4.97
C ARG A 74 -4.48 -25.46 5.99
N LEU A 75 -4.88 -24.21 6.19
CA LEU A 75 -5.74 -23.80 7.31
C LEU A 75 -7.22 -23.65 6.91
N GLY A 76 -7.50 -23.48 5.61
CA GLY A 76 -8.82 -23.05 5.14
C GLY A 76 -9.14 -21.61 5.55
N GLU A 77 -10.17 -21.01 4.97
CA GLU A 77 -10.47 -19.58 5.19
C GLU A 77 -10.88 -19.26 6.63
N GLU A 78 -11.46 -20.22 7.34
CA GLU A 78 -12.01 -20.02 8.69
C GLU A 78 -10.93 -19.88 9.79
N ASN A 79 -9.76 -20.50 9.61
CA ASN A 79 -8.68 -20.45 10.61
C ASN A 79 -7.66 -19.33 10.35
N LEU A 80 -7.85 -18.51 9.31
CA LEU A 80 -6.93 -17.41 8.97
C LEU A 80 -6.95 -16.27 9.98
N ALA A 81 -8.00 -16.15 10.80
CA ALA A 81 -8.11 -15.09 11.81
C ALA A 81 -7.01 -15.15 12.89
N ASN A 82 -6.43 -16.33 13.12
CA ASN A 82 -5.36 -16.54 14.09
C ASN A 82 -3.96 -16.34 13.48
N GLU A 83 -3.87 -16.16 12.17
CA GLU A 83 -2.60 -15.97 11.46
C GLU A 83 -2.28 -14.49 11.26
N HIS A 84 -1.00 -14.16 11.31
CA HIS A 84 -0.55 -12.78 11.11
C HIS A 84 -0.50 -12.43 9.62
N PRO A 85 -1.12 -11.31 9.20
CA PRO A 85 -1.03 -10.86 7.81
C PRO A 85 0.41 -10.42 7.49
N LEU A 86 0.84 -10.66 6.25
CA LEU A 86 2.18 -10.30 5.78
C LEU A 86 2.26 -8.87 5.25
N VAL A 87 1.13 -8.35 4.79
CA VAL A 87 1.00 -7.03 4.17
C VAL A 87 -0.06 -6.19 4.87
N ASP A 88 0.11 -4.88 4.80
CA ASP A 88 -0.86 -3.88 5.21
C ASP A 88 -1.20 -2.93 4.05
N TYR A 89 -2.40 -2.37 4.13
CA TYR A 89 -2.88 -1.29 3.28
C TYR A 89 -2.62 0.04 3.97
N THR A 90 -1.96 0.95 3.26
CA THR A 90 -1.77 2.34 3.68
C THR A 90 -2.65 3.24 2.84
N PRO A 91 -3.62 3.95 3.44
CA PRO A 91 -4.50 4.87 2.75
C PRO A 91 -3.74 6.04 2.07
N PRO A 92 -4.27 6.60 0.98
CA PRO A 92 -3.63 7.67 0.21
C PRO A 92 -3.43 8.96 1.02
N VAL A 93 -4.22 9.21 2.07
CA VAL A 93 -4.11 10.41 2.91
C VAL A 93 -2.75 10.55 3.59
N TYR A 94 -2.06 9.43 3.83
CA TYR A 94 -0.74 9.42 4.45
C TYR A 94 0.40 9.53 3.44
N ILE A 95 0.10 9.50 2.14
CA ILE A 95 1.11 9.48 1.06
C ILE A 95 1.21 10.86 0.45
N THR A 96 2.42 11.40 0.39
CA THR A 96 2.67 12.70 -0.23
C THR A 96 2.82 12.58 -1.75
N LEU A 97 3.72 11.72 -2.22
CA LEU A 97 4.01 11.51 -3.64
C LEU A 97 4.44 10.07 -3.92
N LEU A 98 4.08 9.60 -5.10
CA LEU A 98 4.50 8.32 -5.67
C LEU A 98 5.54 8.57 -6.78
N PHE A 99 6.68 7.92 -6.67
CA PHE A 99 7.76 7.88 -7.65
C PHE A 99 7.58 6.64 -8.50
N THR A 100 7.27 6.85 -9.78
CA THR A 100 7.01 5.79 -10.74
C THR A 100 7.82 6.00 -12.01
N ASP A 101 7.93 4.97 -12.84
CA ASP A 101 8.54 4.99 -14.17
C ASP A 101 7.80 5.89 -15.17
N ILE A 102 6.51 6.15 -14.94
CA ILE A 102 5.71 7.11 -15.72
C ILE A 102 5.80 8.55 -15.18
N GLY A 103 6.50 8.75 -14.04
CA GLY A 103 6.76 10.06 -13.46
C GLY A 103 6.36 10.16 -11.99
N LEU A 104 6.25 11.41 -11.52
CA LEU A 104 5.79 11.72 -10.17
C LEU A 104 4.27 11.83 -10.17
N LEU A 105 3.62 11.02 -9.33
CA LEU A 105 2.16 10.99 -9.21
C LEU A 105 1.73 11.42 -7.82
N THR A 106 0.68 12.23 -7.76
CA THR A 106 -0.10 12.40 -6.53
C THR A 106 -1.04 11.20 -6.38
N PRO A 107 -1.44 10.82 -5.15
CA PRO A 107 -2.36 9.70 -4.96
C PRO A 107 -3.64 9.81 -5.80
N SER A 108 -4.19 11.02 -5.99
CA SER A 108 -5.36 11.24 -6.84
C SER A 108 -5.11 10.98 -8.34
N ALA A 109 -3.90 11.25 -8.83
CA ALA A 109 -3.54 11.04 -10.24
C ALA A 109 -3.37 9.56 -10.59
N VAL A 110 -3.21 8.68 -9.58
CA VAL A 110 -3.06 7.23 -9.79
C VAL A 110 -4.27 6.66 -10.52
N SER A 111 -5.49 7.06 -10.16
CA SER A 111 -6.72 6.56 -10.80
C SER A 111 -6.76 6.90 -12.30
N ASP A 112 -6.39 8.13 -12.67
CA ASP A 112 -6.35 8.58 -14.06
C ASP A 112 -5.31 7.81 -14.89
N GLU A 113 -4.12 7.56 -14.33
CA GLU A 113 -3.08 6.77 -14.99
C GLU A 113 -3.47 5.29 -15.13
N LEU A 114 -4.15 4.74 -14.13
CA LEU A 114 -4.64 3.37 -14.15
C LEU A 114 -5.74 3.17 -15.20
N MET A 115 -6.54 4.20 -15.50
CA MET A 115 -7.46 4.16 -16.64
C MET A 115 -6.71 4.12 -17.97
N LYS A 116 -5.63 4.90 -18.14
CA LYS A 116 -4.85 4.93 -19.39
C LYS A 116 -4.11 3.62 -19.67
N LEU A 117 -3.60 2.95 -18.63
CA LEU A 117 -2.79 1.73 -18.78
C LEU A 117 -3.56 0.49 -19.26
N TYR A 118 -4.89 0.51 -19.18
CA TYR A 118 -5.75 -0.67 -19.41
C TYR A 118 -6.74 -0.46 -20.57
N ILE A 119 -6.52 0.55 -21.41
CA ILE A 119 -7.19 0.76 -22.70
C ILE A 119 -6.23 0.30 -23.79
#